data_AF-A0A8T2BU53-F1
#
_entry.id   AF-A0A8T2BU53-F1
#
_cell.length_a   1.000
_cell.length_b   1.000
_cell.length_c   1.000
_cell.angle_alpha   90.00
_cell.angle_beta   90.00
_cell.angle_gamma   90.00
#
_symmetry.space_group_name_H-M   'P 1'
#
loop_
_entity.id
_entity.type
_entity.pdbx_description
1 polymer ?
#
loop_
_entity_poly.entity_id
_entity_poly.type
_entity_poly.pdbx_seq_one_letter_code
_entity_poly.pdbx_strand_id
1 'polypeptide(L)'
;MKQGPCSEEDCFSLLKQFEHILESDPLIDEVGFIHPSQFIMLDEEASSSNVYQNEVQPNNGTSRKFWNKDHKLGISTDILVQLCKYAKHVFLLALDEYKCHGNISCSPCTPESEVMKHSQAVLLLSSDFGTAWNARKLILSKKDQLSAFTEELRLSGLILSNSPKSESTWSHRRWIIKMISQRFSTPQEIITKESELVESIGERSKMNYRAWYHRCWLVSYMEIEQVIQELNKSKRWAGLHVADSSCFHYRRRLMLKILESLYVKGGNAYDKSEARKNWKEELDWNKELVERYVGREALWLHRRFLSLNWIMYFACNDSDVSPEPGESIIINEEIAIFIDNEIQLLESSMTVPDTKFEDFQAQALHAAVYMLWLTKKMPELWRMLEEKLGTEKVKCVMSTIALERPSLLHHLVNV
;
A
#
# COMPACT_ATOMS: atom_id res chain seq x y z
N MET A 1 41.59 5.72 -13.66
CA MET A 1 42.27 6.52 -12.63
C MET A 1 41.82 6.02 -11.27
N LYS A 2 42.73 5.41 -10.49
CA LYS A 2 42.43 4.99 -9.11
C LYS A 2 42.37 6.24 -8.23
N GLN A 3 41.21 6.57 -7.69
CA GLN A 3 41.09 7.57 -6.62
C GLN A 3 41.91 7.06 -5.42
N GLY A 4 42.80 7.91 -4.90
CA GLY A 4 43.53 7.64 -3.66
C GLY A 4 42.58 7.56 -2.45
N PRO A 5 43.03 7.00 -1.32
CA PRO A 5 42.20 6.93 -0.12
C PRO A 5 41.88 8.35 0.35
N CYS A 6 40.61 8.73 0.23
CA CYS A 6 40.05 9.97 0.78
C CYS A 6 40.27 9.98 2.30
N SER A 7 40.79 11.08 2.84
CA SER A 7 41.25 11.14 4.24
C SER A 7 40.07 11.06 5.23
N GLU A 8 40.31 10.62 6.46
CA GLU A 8 39.25 10.57 7.49
C GLU A 8 38.65 11.96 7.79
N GLU A 9 39.47 13.02 7.68
CA GLU A 9 39.04 14.41 7.80
C GLU A 9 38.07 14.82 6.68
N ASP A 10 38.32 14.37 5.45
CA ASP A 10 37.41 14.60 4.31
C ASP A 10 36.06 13.89 4.52
N CYS A 11 36.07 12.66 5.07
CA CYS A 11 34.84 11.92 5.38
C CYS A 11 33.99 12.65 6.43
N PHE A 12 34.64 13.14 7.47
CA PHE A 12 33.99 13.89 8.54
C PHE A 12 33.40 15.20 8.04
N SER A 13 34.14 15.90 7.18
CA SER A 13 33.66 17.10 6.49
C SER A 13 32.42 16.80 5.64
N LEU A 14 32.40 15.68 4.89
CA LEU A 14 31.25 15.28 4.07
C LEU A 14 30.01 14.97 4.92
N LEU A 15 30.15 14.24 6.02
CA LEU A 15 29.01 13.96 6.91
C LEU A 15 28.47 15.24 7.56
N LYS A 16 29.36 16.12 8.03
CA LYS A 16 28.95 17.42 8.59
C LYS A 16 28.20 18.27 7.59
N GLN A 17 28.67 18.32 6.34
CA GLN A 17 27.96 19.03 5.26
C GLN A 17 26.58 18.42 5.02
N PHE A 18 26.48 17.10 4.95
CA PHE A 18 25.20 16.41 4.76
C PHE A 18 24.22 16.72 5.89
N GLU A 19 24.66 16.61 7.14
CA GLU A 19 23.82 16.91 8.31
C GLU A 19 23.43 18.38 8.39
N HIS A 20 24.36 19.29 8.05
CA HIS A 20 24.07 20.71 7.99
C HIS A 20 22.99 21.04 6.94
N ILE A 21 23.00 20.37 5.78
CA ILE A 21 21.95 20.51 4.77
C ILE A 21 20.59 20.09 5.34
N LEU A 22 20.53 18.95 6.04
CA LEU A 22 19.29 18.45 6.65
C LEU A 22 18.76 19.38 7.76
N GLU A 23 19.65 20.02 8.51
CA GLU A 23 19.28 21.01 9.55
C GLU A 23 18.84 22.35 8.96
N SER A 24 19.51 22.80 7.89
CA SER A 24 19.26 24.10 7.26
C SER A 24 18.00 24.10 6.41
N ASP A 25 17.63 22.95 5.85
CA ASP A 25 16.40 22.77 5.09
C ASP A 25 15.54 21.65 5.73
N PRO A 26 14.74 21.98 6.77
CA PRO A 26 13.85 21.02 7.39
C PRO A 26 12.66 20.65 6.49
N LEU A 27 12.52 21.32 5.33
CA LEU A 27 11.41 21.14 4.43
C LEU A 27 11.62 20.04 3.40
N ILE A 28 12.82 19.46 3.31
CA ILE A 28 13.16 18.41 2.36
C ILE A 28 12.09 17.31 2.34
N ASP A 29 11.53 17.06 1.16
CA ASP A 29 10.42 16.11 0.95
C ASP A 29 10.82 14.92 0.06
N GLU A 30 11.98 15.00 -0.61
CA GLU A 30 12.51 13.95 -1.47
C GLU A 30 14.04 13.89 -1.45
N VAL A 31 14.57 12.67 -1.43
CA VAL A 31 16.00 12.39 -1.58
C VAL A 31 16.23 11.53 -2.81
N GLY A 32 17.29 11.82 -3.57
CA GLY A 32 17.73 11.01 -4.70
C GLY A 32 19.22 10.79 -4.72
N PHE A 33 19.66 9.65 -5.27
CA PHE A 33 21.06 9.38 -5.56
C PHE A 33 21.36 9.71 -7.02
N ILE A 34 22.28 10.64 -7.23
CA ILE A 34 22.46 11.33 -8.52
C ILE A 34 23.86 11.05 -9.04
N HIS A 35 23.95 10.66 -10.31
CA HIS A 35 25.26 10.54 -10.95
C HIS A 35 25.86 11.94 -11.13
N PRO A 36 27.17 12.18 -10.84
CA PRO A 36 27.76 13.52 -10.90
C PRO A 36 27.52 14.29 -12.21
N SER A 37 27.40 13.59 -13.34
CA SER A 37 27.12 14.22 -14.65
C SER A 37 25.72 14.84 -14.76
N GLN A 38 24.78 14.49 -13.88
CA GLN A 38 23.39 14.94 -13.95
C GLN A 38 23.15 16.25 -13.18
N PHE A 39 24.10 16.71 -12.35
CA PHE A 39 23.93 17.94 -11.58
C PHE A 39 23.72 19.19 -12.44
N ILE A 40 24.37 19.25 -13.61
CA ILE A 40 24.23 20.38 -14.54
C ILE A 40 22.80 20.44 -15.09
N MET A 41 22.24 19.30 -15.49
CA MET A 41 20.86 19.23 -16.00
C MET A 41 19.85 19.65 -14.95
N LEU A 42 20.04 19.24 -13.69
CA LEU A 42 19.16 19.63 -12.59
C LEU A 42 19.23 21.13 -12.29
N ASP A 43 20.41 21.75 -12.44
CA ASP A 43 20.53 23.20 -12.31
C ASP A 43 19.81 23.93 -13.45
N GLU A 44 19.90 23.44 -14.69
CA GLU A 44 19.18 23.99 -15.84
C GLU A 44 17.65 23.88 -15.69
N GLU A 45 17.14 22.72 -15.26
CA GLU A 45 15.71 22.51 -15.01
C GLU A 45 15.19 23.40 -13.86
N ALA A 46 15.94 23.51 -12.76
CA ALA A 46 15.57 24.38 -11.64
C ALA A 46 15.62 25.87 -12.01
N SER A 47 16.58 26.29 -12.86
CA SER A 47 16.68 27.67 -13.34
C SER A 47 15.59 28.01 -14.37
N SER A 48 15.14 27.04 -15.18
CA SER A 48 14.03 27.25 -16.14
C SER A 48 12.68 27.55 -15.46
N SER A 49 12.54 27.19 -14.19
CA SER A 49 11.35 27.45 -13.37
C SER A 49 11.37 28.85 -12.72
N ASN A 50 12.53 29.52 -12.69
CA ASN A 50 12.73 30.81 -12.04
C ASN A 50 13.25 31.86 -13.04
N VAL A 51 12.32 32.52 -13.76
CA VAL A 51 12.65 33.59 -14.73
C VAL A 51 13.24 34.85 -14.07
N TYR A 52 13.28 34.94 -12.73
CA TYR A 52 13.94 36.07 -12.06
C TYR A 52 14.67 35.62 -10.79
N GLN A 53 15.93 35.20 -10.95
CA GLN A 53 17.01 35.54 -10.01
C GLN A 53 18.37 35.12 -10.61
N ASN A 54 19.14 36.12 -11.02
CA ASN A 54 20.57 36.00 -11.26
C ASN A 54 21.28 35.83 -9.92
N GLU A 55 22.05 34.75 -9.77
CA GLU A 55 23.42 34.74 -9.23
C GLU A 55 23.98 33.31 -9.34
N VAL A 56 24.57 33.00 -10.51
CA VAL A 56 25.36 31.78 -10.70
C VAL A 56 26.71 32.02 -10.02
N GLN A 57 26.95 31.38 -8.87
CA GLN A 57 28.32 31.27 -8.35
C GLN A 57 29.15 30.39 -9.30
N PRO A 58 30.40 30.78 -9.62
CA PRO A 58 31.21 30.06 -10.57
C PRO A 58 31.64 28.70 -10.02
N ASN A 59 31.47 27.69 -10.89
CA ASN A 59 31.85 26.30 -10.71
C ASN A 59 33.38 26.18 -10.55
N ASN A 60 33.90 26.32 -9.34
CA ASN A 60 35.26 25.86 -9.03
C ASN A 60 35.27 24.34 -9.13
N GLY A 61 36.22 23.77 -9.89
CA GLY A 61 36.29 22.39 -10.40
C GLY A 61 36.35 21.22 -9.39
N THR A 62 35.70 21.37 -8.25
CA THR A 62 35.39 20.30 -7.30
C THR A 62 34.07 19.67 -7.73
N SER A 63 34.09 18.36 -8.02
CA SER A 63 32.87 17.59 -8.29
C SER A 63 31.85 17.85 -7.19
N ARG A 64 30.71 18.47 -7.54
CA ARG A 64 29.61 18.78 -6.62
C ARG A 64 29.14 17.48 -5.95
N LYS A 65 29.10 17.47 -4.62
CA LYS A 65 28.78 16.26 -3.83
C LYS A 65 27.33 16.20 -3.35
N PHE A 66 26.73 17.36 -3.11
CA PHE A 66 25.34 17.51 -2.73
C PHE A 66 24.65 18.57 -3.61
N TRP A 67 23.37 18.35 -3.84
CA TRP A 67 22.48 19.29 -4.53
C TRP A 67 21.22 19.47 -3.67
N ASN A 68 20.95 20.69 -3.21
CA ASN A 68 19.72 21.02 -2.51
C ASN A 68 19.09 22.26 -3.17
N LYS A 69 17.93 22.08 -3.78
CA LYS A 69 17.04 23.14 -4.30
C LYS A 69 15.60 22.68 -4.21
N ASP A 70 14.66 23.61 -4.03
CA ASP A 70 13.22 23.34 -3.99
C ASP A 70 12.81 22.20 -3.03
N HIS A 71 13.51 22.09 -1.90
CA HIS A 71 13.32 21.03 -0.90
C HIS A 71 13.60 19.60 -1.42
N LYS A 72 14.40 19.49 -2.48
CA LYS A 72 14.86 18.22 -3.07
C LYS A 72 16.34 18.04 -2.81
N LEU A 73 16.72 16.90 -2.24
CA LEU A 73 18.12 16.60 -1.92
C LEU A 73 18.71 15.52 -2.83
N GLY A 74 19.64 15.93 -3.68
CA GLY A 74 20.49 15.05 -4.48
C GLY A 74 21.81 14.74 -3.78
N ILE A 75 22.13 13.46 -3.62
CA ILE A 75 23.42 12.99 -3.08
C ILE A 75 24.20 12.32 -4.20
N SER A 76 25.44 12.76 -4.42
CA SER A 76 26.28 12.19 -5.47
C SER A 76 26.58 10.71 -5.21
N THR A 77 26.42 9.86 -6.23
CA THR A 77 26.77 8.44 -6.16
C THR A 77 28.24 8.19 -5.85
N ASP A 78 29.13 9.12 -6.19
CA ASP A 78 30.58 9.01 -5.96
C ASP A 78 30.95 8.91 -4.48
N ILE A 79 30.18 9.58 -3.62
CA ILE A 79 30.46 9.64 -2.18
C ILE A 79 29.60 8.67 -1.37
N LEU A 80 28.61 8.02 -2.00
CA LEU A 80 27.54 7.30 -1.30
C LEU A 80 28.08 6.19 -0.37
N VAL A 81 29.01 5.38 -0.88
CA VAL A 81 29.60 4.26 -0.09
C VAL A 81 30.40 4.80 1.09
N GLN A 82 31.19 5.86 0.88
CA GLN A 82 32.04 6.44 1.92
C GLN A 82 31.21 7.15 2.98
N LEU A 83 30.28 7.99 2.56
CA LEU A 83 29.36 8.70 3.43
C LEU A 83 28.52 7.72 4.26
N CYS A 84 28.01 6.64 3.66
CA CYS A 84 27.25 5.62 4.38
C CYS A 84 28.09 4.89 5.44
N LYS A 85 29.34 4.52 5.13
CA LYS A 85 30.24 3.90 6.12
C LYS A 85 30.52 4.83 7.30
N TYR A 86 30.81 6.09 7.00
CA TYR A 86 31.17 7.06 8.03
C TYR A 86 29.97 7.45 8.90
N ALA A 87 28.80 7.70 8.28
CA ALA A 87 27.55 7.94 9.00
C ALA A 87 27.23 6.78 9.95
N LYS A 88 27.40 5.52 9.51
CA LYS A 88 27.20 4.34 10.36
C LYS A 88 28.15 4.32 11.54
N HIS A 89 29.43 4.60 11.31
CA HIS A 89 30.44 4.65 12.36
C HIS A 89 30.10 5.71 13.43
N VAL A 90 29.85 6.96 13.00
CA VAL A 90 29.52 8.06 13.92
C VAL A 90 28.22 7.80 14.69
N PHE A 91 27.19 7.26 14.02
CA PHE A 91 25.96 6.85 14.70
C PHE A 91 26.21 5.78 15.78
N LEU A 92 27.04 4.77 15.50
CA LEU A 92 27.34 3.72 16.47
C LEU A 92 28.11 4.28 17.69
N LEU A 93 29.04 5.21 17.49
CA LEU A 93 29.73 5.91 18.58
C LEU A 93 28.75 6.69 19.45
N ALA A 94 27.86 7.49 18.84
CA ALA A 94 26.84 8.23 19.57
C ALA A 94 25.88 7.31 20.34
N LEU A 95 25.53 6.16 19.75
CA LEU A 95 24.67 5.17 20.40
C LEU A 95 25.36 4.52 21.61
N ASP A 96 26.65 4.23 21.51
CA ASP A 96 27.43 3.67 22.63
C ASP A 96 27.58 4.70 23.74
N GLU A 97 27.85 5.96 23.41
CA GLU A 97 27.88 7.06 24.39
C GLU A 97 26.54 7.23 25.11
N TYR A 98 25.43 7.20 24.38
CA TYR A 98 24.07 7.27 24.95
C TYR A 98 23.76 6.09 25.89
N LYS A 99 24.28 4.89 25.61
CA LYS A 99 24.11 3.72 26.50
C LYS A 99 24.98 3.81 27.74
N CYS A 100 26.20 4.36 27.63
CA CYS A 100 27.13 4.49 28.74
C CYS A 100 26.73 5.60 29.72
N HIS A 101 26.17 6.71 29.23
CA HIS A 101 25.77 7.84 30.06
C HIS A 101 24.30 7.72 30.48
N GLY A 102 24.04 6.98 31.55
CA GLY A 102 22.72 7.01 32.22
C GLY A 102 22.40 8.41 32.75
N ASN A 103 21.48 9.13 32.08
CA ASN A 103 20.80 10.38 32.49
C ASN A 103 21.62 11.57 33.05
N ILE A 104 22.95 11.54 33.05
CA ILE A 104 23.78 12.65 33.52
C ILE A 104 24.40 13.32 32.29
N SER A 105 23.96 14.54 31.94
CA SER A 105 24.61 15.36 30.92
C SER A 105 24.96 16.75 31.46
N CYS A 106 26.23 17.13 31.30
CA CYS A 106 26.77 18.49 31.46
C CYS A 106 27.30 19.03 30.10
N SER A 107 26.76 18.56 28.97
CA SER A 107 27.06 19.06 27.62
C SER A 107 25.87 19.86 27.05
N PRO A 108 26.10 20.92 26.24
CA PRO A 108 25.02 21.68 25.61
C PRO A 108 24.14 20.87 24.66
N CYS A 109 24.63 19.74 24.13
CA CYS A 109 23.86 18.77 23.33
C CYS A 109 23.62 17.50 24.16
N THR A 110 22.37 17.04 24.23
CA THR A 110 22.06 15.79 24.93
C THR A 110 22.49 14.58 24.09
N PRO A 111 22.98 13.48 24.70
CA PRO A 111 23.32 12.26 23.96
C PRO A 111 22.17 11.72 23.10
N GLU A 112 20.91 11.99 23.49
CA GLU A 112 19.73 11.67 22.67
C GLU A 112 19.70 12.42 21.33
N SER A 113 20.04 13.71 21.33
CA SER A 113 20.02 14.56 20.13
C SER A 113 21.01 14.07 19.09
N GLU A 114 22.23 13.71 19.51
CA GLU A 114 23.27 13.18 18.62
C GLU A 114 22.85 11.84 18.01
N VAL A 115 22.28 10.93 18.80
CA VAL A 115 21.74 9.67 18.27
C VAL A 115 20.63 9.93 17.25
N MET A 116 19.72 10.87 17.50
CA MET A 116 18.64 11.21 16.57
C MET A 116 19.17 11.86 15.28
N LYS A 117 20.18 12.74 15.37
CA LYS A 117 20.83 13.39 14.23
C LYS A 117 21.56 12.37 13.34
N HIS A 118 22.48 11.61 13.92
CA HIS A 118 23.30 10.66 13.15
C HIS A 118 22.48 9.48 12.62
N SER A 119 21.45 9.02 13.35
CA SER A 119 20.56 7.98 12.83
C SER A 119 19.71 8.47 11.65
N GLN A 120 19.29 9.74 11.61
CA GLN A 120 18.63 10.33 10.45
C GLN A 120 19.53 10.26 9.21
N ALA A 121 20.79 10.70 9.34
CA ALA A 121 21.76 10.64 8.25
C ALA A 121 21.96 9.20 7.73
N VAL A 122 22.16 8.22 8.63
CA VAL A 122 22.34 6.82 8.24
C VAL A 122 21.10 6.25 7.56
N LEU A 123 19.89 6.56 8.04
CA LEU A 123 18.65 5.99 7.52
C LEU A 123 18.28 6.52 6.14
N LEU A 124 18.64 7.77 5.81
CA LEU A 124 18.50 8.32 4.46
C LEU A 124 19.45 7.63 3.46
N LEU A 125 20.62 7.15 3.92
CA LEU A 125 21.60 6.45 3.09
C LEU A 125 21.39 4.93 3.06
N SER A 126 20.76 4.38 4.10
CA SER A 126 20.63 2.93 4.35
C SER A 126 19.36 2.64 5.14
N SER A 127 18.21 2.70 4.47
CA SER A 127 16.87 2.63 5.07
C SER A 127 16.58 1.35 5.88
N ASP A 128 17.25 0.24 5.60
CA ASP A 128 17.07 -1.04 6.29
C ASP A 128 18.02 -1.24 7.48
N PHE A 129 18.68 -0.19 7.96
CA PHE A 129 19.57 -0.31 9.12
C PHE A 129 18.78 -0.39 10.44
N GLY A 130 18.38 -1.61 10.80
CA GLY A 130 17.52 -1.89 11.95
C GLY A 130 18.01 -1.36 13.30
N THR A 131 19.33 -1.31 13.53
CA THR A 131 19.91 -0.74 14.76
C THR A 131 19.56 0.73 14.93
N ALA A 132 19.61 1.52 13.86
CA ALA A 132 19.21 2.93 13.88
C ALA A 132 17.72 3.07 14.18
N TRP A 133 16.85 2.29 13.53
CA TRP A 133 15.42 2.30 13.85
C TRP A 133 15.14 1.95 15.31
N ASN A 134 15.81 0.94 15.86
CA ASN A 134 15.60 0.53 17.25
C ASN A 134 16.11 1.58 18.26
N ALA A 135 17.22 2.26 17.97
CA ALA A 135 17.69 3.39 18.77
C ALA A 135 16.66 4.53 18.81
N ARG A 136 16.10 4.89 17.65
CA ARG A 136 15.03 5.90 17.56
C ARG A 136 13.78 5.47 18.32
N LYS A 137 13.33 4.21 18.21
CA LYS A 137 12.21 3.68 19.01
C LYS A 137 12.47 3.82 20.51
N LEU A 138 13.68 3.50 20.97
CA LEU A 138 14.05 3.59 22.39
C LEU A 138 13.97 5.04 22.91
N ILE A 139 14.46 6.01 22.14
CA ILE A 139 14.40 7.43 22.49
C ILE A 139 12.95 7.94 22.46
N LEU A 140 12.22 7.69 21.36
CA LEU A 140 10.83 8.14 21.18
C LEU A 140 9.87 7.53 22.19
N SER A 141 10.12 6.31 22.68
CA SER A 141 9.30 5.69 23.73
C SER A 141 9.28 6.48 25.03
N LYS A 142 10.28 7.34 25.28
CA LYS A 142 10.38 8.22 26.44
C LYS A 142 9.79 9.61 26.21
N LYS A 143 9.29 9.91 25.01
CA LYS A 143 8.70 11.21 24.66
C LYS A 143 7.19 11.18 24.86
N ASP A 144 6.64 12.28 25.39
CA ASP A 144 5.20 12.45 25.67
C ASP A 144 4.53 13.52 24.79
N GLN A 145 5.21 13.95 23.72
CA GLN A 145 4.71 14.97 22.79
C GLN A 145 4.37 14.37 21.43
N LEU A 146 3.17 14.64 20.91
CA LEU A 146 2.71 14.17 19.60
C LEU A 146 3.58 14.71 18.45
N SER A 147 4.16 15.90 18.60
CA SER A 147 5.07 16.52 17.62
C SER A 147 6.26 15.62 17.29
N ALA A 148 6.88 14.99 18.30
CA ALA A 148 8.03 14.10 18.10
C ALA A 148 7.68 12.89 17.21
N PHE A 149 6.49 12.33 17.36
CA PHE A 149 6.03 11.23 16.50
C PHE A 149 5.65 11.71 15.10
N THR A 150 5.12 12.93 14.98
CA THR A 150 4.78 13.55 13.68
C THR A 150 6.03 13.87 12.87
N GLU A 151 7.08 14.39 13.51
CA GLU A 151 8.41 14.57 12.91
C GLU A 151 9.03 13.24 12.49
N GLU A 152 8.85 12.18 13.28
CA GLU A 152 9.32 10.84 12.92
C GLU A 152 8.55 10.26 11.70
N LEU A 153 7.25 10.50 11.59
CA LEU A 153 6.47 10.17 10.39
C LEU A 153 6.97 10.98 9.18
N ARG A 154 7.35 12.25 9.35
CA ARG A 154 7.96 13.04 8.28
C ARG A 154 9.28 12.44 7.81
N LEU A 155 10.20 12.13 8.74
CA LEU A 155 11.49 11.51 8.41
C LEU A 155 11.30 10.17 7.67
N SER A 156 10.44 9.29 8.18
CA SER A 156 10.21 8.01 7.52
C SER A 156 9.51 8.16 6.16
N GLY A 157 8.73 9.23 5.95
CA GLY A 157 8.14 9.58 4.66
C GLY A 157 9.23 10.01 3.67
N LEU A 158 10.15 10.87 4.12
CA LEU A 158 11.32 11.27 3.34
C LEU A 158 12.19 10.06 2.94
N ILE A 159 12.42 9.11 3.85
CA ILE A 159 13.15 7.87 3.53
C ILE A 159 12.41 7.04 2.47
N LEU A 160 11.07 6.98 2.52
CA LEU A 160 10.26 6.25 1.54
C LEU A 160 10.23 6.93 0.16
N SER A 161 10.55 8.22 0.05
CA SER A 161 10.68 8.90 -1.25
C SER A 161 11.75 8.23 -2.13
N ASN A 162 12.87 7.82 -1.51
CA ASN A 162 13.99 7.14 -2.17
C ASN A 162 13.89 5.60 -2.08
N SER A 163 13.41 5.08 -0.95
CA SER A 163 13.34 3.64 -0.67
C SER A 163 11.91 3.14 -0.47
N PRO A 164 11.01 3.24 -1.48
CA PRO A 164 9.57 2.99 -1.32
C PRO A 164 9.23 1.55 -0.90
N LYS A 165 10.15 0.60 -1.12
CA LYS A 165 10.00 -0.83 -0.78
C LYS A 165 10.75 -1.25 0.51
N SER A 166 11.21 -0.30 1.32
CA SER A 166 11.88 -0.57 2.61
C SER A 166 10.89 -1.11 3.65
N GLU A 167 10.99 -2.39 4.02
CA GLU A 167 10.13 -2.98 5.06
C GLU A 167 10.41 -2.39 6.43
N SER A 168 11.68 -2.13 6.73
CA SER A 168 12.09 -1.58 8.01
C SER A 168 11.41 -0.24 8.26
N THR A 169 11.33 0.60 7.22
CA THR A 169 10.67 1.90 7.27
C THR A 169 9.16 1.75 7.45
N TRP A 170 8.49 0.89 6.65
CA TRP A 170 7.06 0.64 6.81
C TRP A 170 6.70 0.05 8.19
N SER A 171 7.53 -0.85 8.71
CA SER A 171 7.37 -1.42 10.05
C SER A 171 7.55 -0.37 11.13
N HIS A 172 8.48 0.56 10.96
CA HIS A 172 8.68 1.68 11.89
C HIS A 172 7.48 2.63 11.89
N ARG A 173 6.93 2.97 10.71
CA ARG A 173 5.70 3.77 10.60
C ARG A 173 4.52 3.14 11.34
N ARG A 174 4.28 1.84 11.15
CA ARG A 174 3.23 1.12 11.89
C ARG A 174 3.45 1.17 13.39
N TRP A 175 4.70 1.07 13.85
CA TRP A 175 5.05 1.23 15.26
C TRP A 175 4.69 2.63 15.77
N ILE A 176 5.06 3.70 15.03
CA ILE A 176 4.74 5.09 15.41
C ILE A 176 3.23 5.28 15.56
N ILE A 177 2.44 4.87 14.55
CA ILE A 177 0.98 5.03 14.56
C ILE A 177 0.35 4.26 15.71
N LYS A 178 0.83 3.05 15.99
CA LYS A 178 0.40 2.28 17.16
C LYS A 178 0.71 3.02 18.46
N MET A 179 1.90 3.58 18.62
CA MET A 179 2.26 4.38 19.79
C MET A 179 1.36 5.61 19.93
N ILE A 180 1.08 6.30 18.82
CA ILE A 180 0.18 7.44 18.81
C ILE A 180 -1.21 7.03 19.30
N SER A 181 -1.78 5.97 18.73
CA SER A 181 -3.13 5.49 19.09
C SER A 181 -3.29 5.03 20.54
N GLN A 182 -2.19 4.64 21.19
CA GLN A 182 -2.20 4.15 22.57
C GLN A 182 -2.03 5.28 23.59
N ARG A 183 -1.34 6.36 23.20
CA ARG A 183 -0.96 7.46 24.12
C ARG A 183 -1.74 8.74 23.90
N PHE A 184 -2.28 8.93 22.70
CA PHE A 184 -3.05 10.11 22.32
C PHE A 184 -4.37 9.67 21.69
N SER A 185 -5.35 10.57 21.59
CA SER A 185 -6.48 10.34 20.71
C SER A 185 -5.95 10.26 19.28
N THR A 186 -6.12 9.11 18.60
CA THR A 186 -5.65 8.91 17.22
C THR A 186 -6.20 10.03 16.34
N PRO A 187 -5.37 10.94 15.83
CA PRO A 187 -5.88 12.01 14.99
C PRO A 187 -6.25 11.41 13.64
N GLN A 188 -7.53 11.51 13.27
CA GLN A 188 -8.00 10.99 11.99
C GLN A 188 -7.28 11.62 10.78
N GLU A 189 -6.78 12.84 10.96
CA GLU A 189 -5.88 13.51 10.02
C GLU A 189 -4.60 12.71 9.72
N ILE A 190 -4.00 12.04 10.73
CA ILE A 190 -2.81 11.21 10.51
C ILE A 190 -3.18 10.03 9.62
N ILE A 191 -4.29 9.34 9.90
CA ILE A 191 -4.73 8.19 9.10
C ILE A 191 -4.99 8.59 7.64
N THR A 192 -5.61 9.75 7.40
CA THR A 192 -5.81 10.31 6.06
C THR A 192 -4.47 10.59 5.37
N LYS A 193 -3.53 11.28 6.03
CA LYS A 193 -2.21 11.58 5.47
C LYS A 193 -1.40 10.32 5.17
N GLU A 194 -1.48 9.29 6.01
CA GLU A 194 -0.81 8.00 5.76
C GLU A 194 -1.40 7.29 4.53
N SER A 195 -2.72 7.35 4.35
CA SER A 195 -3.39 6.81 3.18
C SER A 195 -2.94 7.51 1.89
N GLU A 196 -2.87 8.84 1.91
CA GLU A 196 -2.37 9.67 0.81
C GLU A 196 -0.90 9.40 0.49
N LEU A 197 -0.07 9.19 1.52
CA LEU A 197 1.33 8.81 1.32
C LEU A 197 1.44 7.49 0.55
N VAL A 198 0.66 6.46 0.95
CA VAL A 198 0.66 5.18 0.24
C VAL A 198 0.24 5.34 -1.22
N GLU A 199 -0.79 6.15 -1.48
CA GLU A 199 -1.25 6.44 -2.84
C GLU A 199 -0.13 7.08 -3.68
N SER A 200 0.52 8.12 -3.16
CA SER A 200 1.64 8.79 -3.85
C SER A 200 2.81 7.85 -4.13
N ILE A 201 3.11 6.92 -3.20
CA ILE A 201 4.16 5.91 -3.38
C ILE A 201 3.73 4.85 -4.39
N GLY A 202 2.45 4.48 -4.42
CA GLY A 202 1.89 3.54 -5.39
C GLY A 202 2.05 4.04 -6.83
N GLU A 203 1.97 5.35 -7.05
CA GLU A 203 2.10 5.96 -8.38
C GLU A 203 3.54 5.86 -8.88
N ARG A 204 4.49 6.19 -7.99
CA ARG A 204 5.93 6.21 -8.30
C ARG A 204 6.55 4.81 -8.32
N SER A 205 6.04 3.88 -7.51
CA SER A 205 6.56 2.52 -7.36
C SER A 205 5.47 1.48 -7.62
N LYS A 206 5.35 1.06 -8.89
CA LYS A 206 4.44 -0.02 -9.30
C LYS A 206 4.64 -1.30 -8.49
N MET A 207 3.54 -2.01 -8.24
CA MET A 207 3.49 -3.29 -7.52
C MET A 207 4.14 -3.22 -6.12
N ASN A 208 3.89 -2.15 -5.38
CA ASN A 208 4.39 -2.00 -4.03
C ASN A 208 3.46 -2.64 -3.00
N TYR A 209 3.59 -3.96 -2.83
CA TYR A 209 2.81 -4.70 -1.84
C TYR A 209 3.00 -4.17 -0.41
N ARG A 210 4.18 -3.65 -0.05
CA ARG A 210 4.44 -3.15 1.32
C ARG A 210 3.62 -1.90 1.63
N ALA A 211 3.52 -0.98 0.68
CA ALA A 211 2.70 0.22 0.80
C ALA A 211 1.21 -0.14 0.90
N TRP A 212 0.71 -1.01 0.00
CA TRP A 212 -0.68 -1.48 0.05
C TRP A 212 -1.00 -2.26 1.32
N TYR A 213 -0.09 -3.10 1.80
CA TYR A 213 -0.23 -3.81 3.07
C TYR A 213 -0.32 -2.82 4.24
N HIS A 214 0.49 -1.76 4.24
CA HIS A 214 0.38 -0.68 5.22
C HIS A 214 -1.01 -0.02 5.17
N ARG A 215 -1.53 0.32 3.98
CA ARG A 215 -2.87 0.90 3.83
C ARG A 215 -3.99 -0.04 4.30
N CYS A 216 -3.89 -1.35 4.01
CA CYS A 216 -4.82 -2.36 4.56
C CYS A 216 -4.76 -2.42 6.09
N TRP A 217 -3.56 -2.32 6.67
CA TRP A 217 -3.38 -2.30 8.12
C TRP A 217 -4.01 -1.04 8.76
N LEU A 218 -3.91 0.12 8.11
CA LEU A 218 -4.53 1.37 8.60
C LEU A 218 -6.05 1.28 8.77
N VAL A 219 -6.73 0.41 8.03
CA VAL A 219 -8.19 0.24 8.11
C VAL A 219 -8.67 -0.12 9.52
N SER A 220 -7.84 -0.76 10.35
CA SER A 220 -8.22 -1.03 11.75
C SER A 220 -8.35 0.24 12.62
N TYR A 221 -7.82 1.37 12.16
CA TYR A 221 -7.83 2.66 12.86
C TYR A 221 -8.82 3.67 12.25
N MET A 222 -9.48 3.31 11.14
CA MET A 222 -10.44 4.18 10.45
C MET A 222 -11.83 4.06 11.08
N GLU A 223 -12.52 5.20 11.19
CA GLU A 223 -13.96 5.25 11.40
C GLU A 223 -14.71 4.87 10.13
N ILE A 224 -15.98 4.50 10.27
CA ILE A 224 -16.80 4.02 9.15
C ILE A 224 -16.92 5.08 8.05
N GLU A 225 -17.04 6.37 8.39
CA GLU A 225 -17.11 7.47 7.43
C GLU A 225 -15.85 7.54 6.57
N GLN A 226 -14.67 7.35 7.16
CA GLN A 226 -13.40 7.32 6.43
C GLN A 226 -13.28 6.08 5.56
N VAL A 227 -13.76 4.92 6.03
CA VAL A 227 -13.78 3.69 5.23
C VAL A 227 -14.60 3.88 3.95
N ILE A 228 -15.77 4.51 4.05
CA ILE A 228 -16.61 4.82 2.90
C ILE A 228 -15.93 5.84 1.97
N GLN A 229 -15.29 6.87 2.52
CA GLN A 229 -14.52 7.85 1.73
C GLN A 229 -13.36 7.18 0.97
N GLU A 230 -12.61 6.29 1.61
CA GLU A 230 -11.51 5.54 0.99
C GLU A 230 -12.01 4.56 -0.07
N LEU A 231 -13.16 3.92 0.14
CA LEU A 231 -13.78 3.05 -0.87
C LEU A 231 -14.15 3.83 -2.12
N ASN A 232 -14.70 5.03 -1.96
CA ASN A 232 -15.02 5.93 -3.06
C ASN A 232 -13.77 6.46 -3.76
N LYS A 233 -12.78 6.95 -2.99
CA LYS A 233 -11.52 7.51 -3.51
C LYS A 233 -10.73 6.47 -4.32
N SER A 234 -10.62 5.25 -3.81
CA SER A 234 -9.87 4.18 -4.47
C SER A 234 -10.55 3.61 -5.73
N LYS A 235 -11.81 3.95 -6.00
CA LYS A 235 -12.56 3.45 -7.17
C LYS A 235 -11.92 3.88 -8.48
N ARG A 236 -11.50 5.16 -8.58
CA ARG A 236 -10.80 5.70 -9.76
C ARG A 236 -9.47 4.98 -9.99
N TRP A 237 -8.69 4.77 -8.94
CA TRP A 237 -7.40 4.08 -9.04
C TRP A 237 -7.58 2.66 -9.57
N ALA A 238 -8.47 1.88 -8.96
CA ALA A 238 -8.71 0.50 -9.35
C ALA A 238 -9.27 0.38 -10.77
N GLY A 239 -10.11 1.32 -11.21
CA GLY A 239 -10.64 1.36 -12.57
C GLY A 239 -9.60 1.68 -13.66
N LEU A 240 -8.52 2.39 -13.30
CA LEU A 240 -7.37 2.66 -14.18
C LEU A 240 -6.29 1.58 -14.10
N HIS A 241 -6.18 0.89 -12.97
CA HIS A 241 -5.16 -0.10 -12.67
C HIS A 241 -5.77 -1.48 -12.40
N VAL A 242 -6.57 -2.00 -13.35
CA VAL A 242 -7.32 -3.27 -13.18
C VAL A 242 -6.44 -4.51 -12.95
N ALA A 243 -5.14 -4.42 -13.30
CA ALA A 243 -4.16 -5.47 -13.04
C ALA A 243 -3.53 -5.38 -11.62
N ASP A 244 -3.79 -4.31 -10.86
CA ASP A 244 -3.26 -4.14 -9.51
C ASP A 244 -4.12 -4.90 -8.49
N SER A 245 -3.78 -6.17 -8.29
CA SER A 245 -4.42 -7.04 -7.29
C SER A 245 -4.31 -6.51 -5.86
N SER A 246 -3.31 -5.68 -5.56
CA SER A 246 -3.12 -5.10 -4.23
C SER A 246 -4.17 -4.03 -3.95
N CYS A 247 -4.54 -3.25 -4.97
CA CYS A 247 -5.64 -2.28 -4.86
C CYS A 247 -6.98 -2.99 -4.58
N PHE A 248 -7.31 -4.06 -5.31
CA PHE A 248 -8.53 -4.84 -5.02
C PHE A 248 -8.47 -5.52 -3.65
N HIS A 249 -7.31 -5.96 -3.18
CA HIS A 249 -7.15 -6.43 -1.80
C HIS A 249 -7.48 -5.34 -0.78
N TYR A 250 -7.04 -4.10 -1.01
CA TYR A 250 -7.38 -2.97 -0.17
C TYR A 250 -8.89 -2.68 -0.16
N ARG A 251 -9.54 -2.68 -1.33
CA ARG A 251 -11.00 -2.53 -1.43
C ARG A 251 -11.74 -3.60 -0.64
N ARG A 252 -11.33 -4.87 -0.76
CA ARG A 252 -11.90 -5.97 0.05
C ARG A 252 -11.74 -5.75 1.54
N ARG A 253 -10.58 -5.23 1.99
CA ARG A 253 -10.36 -4.92 3.41
C ARG A 253 -11.29 -3.81 3.91
N LEU A 254 -11.50 -2.76 3.12
CA LEU A 254 -12.47 -1.69 3.42
C LEU A 254 -13.90 -2.25 3.52
N MET A 255 -14.31 -3.08 2.57
CA MET A 255 -15.64 -3.68 2.57
C MET A 255 -15.85 -4.64 3.76
N LEU A 256 -14.84 -5.43 4.13
CA LEU A 256 -14.90 -6.23 5.36
C LEU A 256 -15.07 -5.35 6.61
N LYS A 257 -14.43 -4.19 6.66
CA LYS A 257 -14.60 -3.24 7.77
C LYS A 257 -16.02 -2.66 7.83
N ILE A 258 -16.68 -2.47 6.68
CA ILE A 258 -18.12 -2.13 6.62
C ILE A 258 -18.95 -3.25 7.26
N LEU A 259 -18.71 -4.53 6.92
CA LEU A 259 -19.43 -5.65 7.54
C LEU A 259 -19.16 -5.76 9.04
N GLU A 260 -17.91 -5.60 9.49
CA GLU A 260 -17.54 -5.58 10.91
C GLU A 260 -18.36 -4.52 11.69
N SER A 261 -18.63 -3.37 11.06
CA SER A 261 -19.38 -2.27 11.70
C SER A 261 -20.88 -2.56 11.89
N LEU A 262 -21.44 -3.55 11.18
CA LEU A 262 -22.84 -3.97 11.36
C LEU A 262 -23.06 -4.68 12.70
N TYR A 263 -22.02 -5.28 13.29
CA TYR A 263 -22.10 -6.01 14.55
C TYR A 263 -21.86 -5.13 15.79
N VAL A 264 -21.54 -3.85 15.59
CA VAL A 264 -21.33 -2.90 16.68
C VAL A 264 -22.69 -2.48 17.25
N LYS A 265 -22.92 -2.70 18.55
CA LYS A 265 -24.17 -2.31 19.23
C LYS A 265 -24.15 -0.82 19.59
N GLY A 266 -25.27 -0.11 19.38
CA GLY A 266 -25.47 1.28 19.83
C GLY A 266 -25.65 2.29 18.68
N GLY A 267 -25.64 3.59 18.99
CA GLY A 267 -25.84 4.69 18.01
C GLY A 267 -24.73 4.86 16.96
N ASN A 268 -23.67 4.04 17.03
CA ASN A 268 -22.57 3.99 16.06
C ASN A 268 -22.67 2.78 15.10
N ALA A 269 -23.78 2.03 15.15
CA ALA A 269 -24.02 0.94 14.21
C ALA A 269 -24.20 1.51 12.81
N TYR A 270 -23.46 0.97 11.84
CA TYR A 270 -23.65 1.35 10.44
C TYR A 270 -24.95 0.75 9.91
N ASP A 271 -25.68 1.51 9.09
CA ASP A 271 -26.96 1.07 8.55
C ASP A 271 -26.77 -0.11 7.59
N LYS A 272 -27.42 -1.24 7.88
CA LYS A 272 -27.43 -2.45 7.05
C LYS A 272 -27.96 -2.16 5.64
N SER A 273 -28.91 -1.22 5.49
CA SER A 273 -29.44 -0.77 4.21
C SER A 273 -28.37 -0.05 3.38
N GLU A 274 -27.62 0.86 3.99
CA GLU A 274 -26.50 1.54 3.33
C GLU A 274 -25.37 0.57 3.00
N ALA A 275 -25.04 -0.38 3.88
CA ALA A 275 -24.06 -1.43 3.58
C ALA A 275 -24.48 -2.28 2.37
N ARG A 276 -25.75 -2.69 2.33
CA ARG A 276 -26.34 -3.44 1.21
C ARG A 276 -26.22 -2.64 -0.09
N LYS A 277 -26.53 -1.34 -0.06
CA LYS A 277 -26.41 -0.45 -1.22
C LYS A 277 -24.96 -0.35 -1.72
N ASN A 278 -24.01 -0.07 -0.83
CA ASN A 278 -22.58 -0.01 -1.19
C ASN A 278 -22.08 -1.33 -1.79
N TRP A 279 -22.55 -2.47 -1.27
CA TRP A 279 -22.20 -3.78 -1.81
C TRP A 279 -22.72 -4.00 -3.23
N LYS A 280 -23.98 -3.62 -3.46
CA LYS A 280 -24.63 -3.71 -4.77
C LYS A 280 -23.92 -2.81 -5.80
N GLU A 281 -23.60 -1.57 -5.42
CA GLU A 281 -22.85 -0.65 -6.28
C GLU A 281 -21.46 -1.19 -6.65
N GLU A 282 -20.78 -1.88 -5.73
CA GLU A 282 -19.49 -2.51 -6.01
C GLU A 282 -19.64 -3.73 -6.93
N LEU A 283 -20.69 -4.54 -6.75
CA LEU A 283 -21.02 -5.63 -7.66
C LEU A 283 -21.30 -5.09 -9.08
N ASP A 284 -22.13 -4.08 -9.22
CA ASP A 284 -22.47 -3.51 -10.53
C ASP A 284 -21.22 -2.91 -11.20
N TRP A 285 -20.41 -2.17 -10.45
CA TRP A 285 -19.16 -1.61 -10.97
C TRP A 285 -18.13 -2.69 -11.33
N ASN A 286 -18.01 -3.76 -10.54
CA ASN A 286 -17.12 -4.87 -10.87
C ASN A 286 -17.57 -5.58 -12.16
N LYS A 287 -18.88 -5.72 -12.40
CA LYS A 287 -19.42 -6.24 -13.66
C LYS A 287 -18.99 -5.37 -14.85
N GLU A 288 -19.14 -4.04 -14.75
CA GLU A 288 -18.68 -3.12 -15.79
C GLU A 288 -17.19 -3.28 -16.10
N LEU A 289 -16.35 -3.48 -15.07
CA LEU A 289 -14.93 -3.72 -15.27
C LEU A 289 -14.64 -5.06 -15.95
N VAL A 290 -15.35 -6.13 -15.56
CA VAL A 290 -15.20 -7.47 -16.16
C VAL A 290 -15.57 -7.46 -17.64
N GLU A 291 -16.62 -6.72 -18.00
CA GLU A 291 -17.07 -6.56 -19.40
C GLU A 291 -16.12 -5.68 -20.20
N ARG A 292 -15.56 -4.63 -19.59
CA ARG A 292 -14.64 -3.69 -20.26
C ARG A 292 -13.22 -4.23 -20.42
N TYR A 293 -12.72 -4.94 -19.41
CA TYR A 293 -11.33 -5.41 -19.33
C TYR A 293 -11.30 -6.94 -19.29
N VAL A 294 -11.59 -7.51 -20.45
CA VAL A 294 -11.62 -8.95 -20.72
C VAL A 294 -10.31 -9.63 -20.32
N GLY A 295 -10.39 -10.83 -19.73
CA GLY A 295 -9.24 -11.68 -19.44
C GLY A 295 -8.50 -11.35 -18.14
N ARG A 296 -9.01 -10.43 -17.31
CA ARG A 296 -8.33 -10.01 -16.06
C ARG A 296 -8.78 -10.86 -14.85
N GLU A 297 -7.97 -11.84 -14.47
CA GLU A 297 -8.22 -12.74 -13.33
C GLU A 297 -8.53 -11.99 -12.01
N ALA A 298 -7.86 -10.86 -11.76
CA ALA A 298 -8.04 -10.07 -10.54
C ALA A 298 -9.50 -9.60 -10.35
N LEU A 299 -10.21 -9.27 -11.43
CA LEU A 299 -11.60 -8.82 -11.38
C LEU A 299 -12.54 -9.96 -10.96
N TRP A 300 -12.28 -11.17 -11.46
CA TRP A 300 -13.03 -12.38 -11.09
C TRP A 300 -12.73 -12.83 -9.66
N LEU A 301 -11.48 -12.67 -9.19
CA LEU A 301 -11.13 -12.91 -7.78
C LEU A 301 -11.81 -11.90 -6.85
N HIS A 302 -11.98 -10.65 -7.28
CA HIS A 302 -12.78 -9.67 -6.56
C HIS A 302 -14.27 -10.04 -6.59
N ARG A 303 -14.82 -10.45 -7.74
CA ARG A 303 -16.20 -10.95 -7.87
C ARG A 303 -16.49 -12.07 -6.88
N ARG A 304 -15.60 -13.07 -6.78
CA ARG A 304 -15.71 -14.17 -5.79
C ARG A 304 -15.94 -13.66 -4.37
N PHE A 305 -15.15 -12.67 -3.96
CA PHE A 305 -15.31 -12.06 -2.64
C PHE A 305 -16.66 -11.35 -2.52
N LEU A 306 -17.04 -10.53 -3.51
CA LEU A 306 -18.28 -9.77 -3.47
C LEU A 306 -19.50 -10.69 -3.41
N SER A 307 -19.56 -11.70 -4.27
CA SER A 307 -20.67 -12.64 -4.39
C SER A 307 -20.88 -13.46 -3.12
N LEU A 308 -19.80 -14.03 -2.57
CA LEU A 308 -19.89 -14.83 -1.35
C LEU A 308 -20.43 -14.02 -0.18
N ASN A 309 -19.91 -12.81 0.03
CA ASN A 309 -20.38 -11.96 1.11
C ASN A 309 -21.78 -11.40 0.84
N TRP A 310 -22.15 -11.14 -0.43
CA TRP A 310 -23.52 -10.76 -0.78
C TRP A 310 -24.52 -11.81 -0.32
N ILE A 311 -24.25 -13.07 -0.69
CA ILE A 311 -25.05 -14.21 -0.29
C ILE A 311 -25.11 -14.32 1.23
N MET A 312 -23.96 -14.33 1.90
CA MET A 312 -23.88 -14.59 3.34
C MET A 312 -24.55 -13.51 4.20
N TYR A 313 -24.43 -12.22 3.83
CA TYR A 313 -24.80 -11.11 4.73
C TYR A 313 -26.06 -10.35 4.32
N PHE A 314 -26.46 -10.40 3.05
CA PHE A 314 -27.58 -9.61 2.53
C PHE A 314 -28.69 -10.46 1.93
N ALA A 315 -28.32 -11.57 1.30
CA ALA A 315 -29.27 -12.43 0.60
C ALA A 315 -29.81 -13.56 1.49
N CYS A 316 -29.06 -14.08 2.46
CA CYS A 316 -29.61 -14.96 3.50
C CYS A 316 -30.41 -14.15 4.54
N ASN A 317 -31.57 -14.67 4.95
CA ASN A 317 -32.62 -14.04 5.78
C ASN A 317 -32.18 -12.97 6.79
N ASP A 318 -33.09 -11.99 7.01
CA ASP A 318 -32.99 -10.83 7.92
C ASP A 318 -32.78 -11.12 9.42
N SER A 319 -32.48 -12.36 9.82
CA SER A 319 -32.04 -12.60 11.20
C SER A 319 -30.74 -11.84 11.45
N ASP A 320 -30.68 -11.06 12.53
CA ASP A 320 -29.49 -10.34 13.04
C ASP A 320 -28.30 -11.27 13.41
N VAL A 321 -28.33 -12.53 12.99
CA VAL A 321 -27.36 -13.59 13.29
C VAL A 321 -26.72 -14.01 11.97
N SER A 322 -25.38 -13.92 11.91
CA SER A 322 -24.60 -14.48 10.81
C SER A 322 -24.95 -15.97 10.66
N PRO A 323 -25.20 -16.48 9.44
CA PRO A 323 -25.27 -17.92 9.23
C PRO A 323 -23.97 -18.56 9.68
N GLU A 324 -24.03 -19.68 10.41
CA GLU A 324 -22.83 -20.46 10.68
C GLU A 324 -22.35 -21.15 9.39
N PRO A 325 -21.04 -21.38 9.21
CA PRO A 325 -20.52 -22.09 8.05
C PRO A 325 -21.08 -23.53 8.01
N GLY A 326 -22.10 -23.77 7.19
CA GLY A 326 -22.72 -25.09 7.03
C GLY A 326 -24.25 -25.12 7.11
N GLU A 327 -24.93 -24.00 7.43
CA GLU A 327 -26.39 -23.93 7.33
C GLU A 327 -26.87 -23.91 5.88
N SER A 328 -27.93 -24.67 5.58
CA SER A 328 -28.53 -24.70 4.24
C SER A 328 -29.11 -23.33 3.90
N ILE A 329 -28.60 -22.72 2.83
CA ILE A 329 -29.06 -21.40 2.38
C ILE A 329 -30.46 -21.56 1.77
N ILE A 330 -31.47 -20.95 2.40
CA ILE A 330 -32.81 -20.87 1.81
C ILE A 330 -32.74 -19.86 0.65
N ILE A 331 -32.95 -20.34 -0.57
CA ILE A 331 -33.02 -19.49 -1.77
C ILE A 331 -34.26 -18.59 -1.62
N ASN A 332 -34.04 -17.30 -1.37
CA ASN A 332 -35.09 -16.29 -1.47
C ASN A 332 -35.08 -15.64 -2.86
N GLU A 333 -36.06 -14.77 -3.12
CA GLU A 333 -36.22 -14.07 -4.41
C GLU A 333 -34.98 -13.24 -4.79
N GLU A 334 -34.32 -12.63 -3.81
CA GLU A 334 -33.12 -11.82 -4.04
C GLU A 334 -31.90 -12.65 -4.44
N ILE A 335 -31.72 -13.82 -3.82
CA ILE A 335 -30.72 -14.81 -4.26
C ILE A 335 -31.03 -15.24 -5.69
N ALA A 336 -32.28 -15.56 -6.02
CA ALA A 336 -32.65 -15.98 -7.37
C ALA A 336 -32.31 -14.90 -8.41
N ILE A 337 -32.65 -13.63 -8.14
CA ILE A 337 -32.31 -12.50 -9.02
C ILE A 337 -30.80 -12.33 -9.15
N PHE A 338 -30.05 -12.43 -8.05
CA PHE A 338 -28.59 -12.33 -8.07
C PHE A 338 -27.98 -13.41 -8.96
N ILE A 339 -28.41 -14.66 -8.80
CA ILE A 339 -27.91 -15.79 -9.58
C ILE A 339 -28.24 -15.66 -11.06
N ASP A 340 -29.41 -15.11 -11.41
CA ASP A 340 -29.78 -14.86 -12.79
C ASP A 340 -28.84 -13.87 -13.46
N ASN A 341 -28.43 -12.84 -12.72
CA ASN A 341 -27.43 -11.89 -13.20
C ASN A 341 -26.04 -12.53 -13.36
N GLU A 342 -25.64 -13.43 -12.45
CA GLU A 342 -24.36 -14.15 -12.57
C GLU A 342 -24.35 -15.12 -13.77
N ILE A 343 -25.47 -15.77 -14.06
CA ILE A 343 -25.64 -16.63 -15.24
C ILE A 343 -25.51 -15.80 -16.51
N GLN A 344 -26.18 -14.65 -16.58
CA GLN A 344 -26.06 -13.75 -17.74
C GLN A 344 -24.62 -13.27 -17.93
N LEU A 345 -23.91 -12.93 -16.85
CA LEU A 345 -22.51 -12.53 -16.90
C LEU A 345 -21.59 -13.67 -17.37
N LEU A 346 -21.87 -14.91 -16.95
CA LEU A 346 -21.16 -16.10 -17.45
C LEU A 346 -21.38 -16.25 -18.96
N GLU A 347 -22.62 -16.21 -19.42
CA GLU A 347 -22.95 -16.40 -20.84
C GLU A 347 -22.29 -15.33 -21.73
N SER A 348 -22.32 -14.06 -21.30
CA SER A 348 -21.65 -12.98 -22.04
C SER A 348 -20.12 -13.16 -22.04
N SER A 349 -19.54 -13.61 -20.92
CA SER A 349 -18.10 -13.78 -20.76
C SER A 349 -17.52 -15.03 -21.44
N MET A 350 -18.35 -16.03 -21.75
CA MET A 350 -17.95 -17.23 -22.48
C MET A 350 -17.99 -17.06 -23.99
N THR A 351 -18.57 -15.96 -24.49
CA THR A 351 -18.62 -15.69 -25.93
C THR A 351 -17.23 -15.27 -26.41
N VAL A 352 -16.56 -16.12 -27.19
CA VAL A 352 -15.22 -15.86 -27.78
C VAL A 352 -15.40 -15.35 -29.21
N PRO A 353 -15.26 -14.03 -29.48
CA PRO A 353 -15.57 -13.46 -30.79
C PRO A 353 -14.48 -13.75 -31.84
N ASP A 354 -13.23 -13.87 -31.40
CA ASP A 354 -12.06 -14.21 -32.22
C ASP A 354 -11.05 -14.98 -31.36
N THR A 355 -10.35 -15.95 -31.94
CA THR A 355 -9.31 -16.74 -31.28
C THR A 355 -7.94 -16.08 -31.29
N LYS A 356 -7.80 -14.93 -31.97
CA LYS A 356 -6.52 -14.20 -32.08
C LYS A 356 -6.00 -13.60 -30.78
N PHE A 357 -6.88 -13.31 -29.82
CA PHE A 357 -6.48 -12.67 -28.55
C PHE A 357 -6.78 -13.58 -27.38
N GLU A 358 -5.72 -14.02 -26.68
CA GLU A 358 -5.77 -14.90 -25.51
C GLU A 358 -6.67 -14.37 -24.38
N ASP A 359 -6.92 -13.05 -24.35
CA ASP A 359 -7.77 -12.41 -23.34
C ASP A 359 -9.20 -12.99 -23.34
N PHE A 360 -9.78 -13.34 -24.49
CA PHE A 360 -11.14 -13.91 -24.56
C PHE A 360 -11.18 -15.36 -24.06
N GLN A 361 -10.17 -16.17 -24.36
CA GLN A 361 -10.06 -17.52 -23.78
C GLN A 361 -9.84 -17.42 -22.26
N ALA A 362 -8.98 -16.52 -21.80
CA ALA A 362 -8.77 -16.26 -20.38
C ALA A 362 -10.06 -15.81 -19.69
N GLN A 363 -10.84 -14.94 -20.33
CA GLN A 363 -12.14 -14.49 -19.82
C GLN A 363 -13.11 -15.66 -19.63
N ALA A 364 -13.28 -16.50 -20.67
CA ALA A 364 -14.16 -17.66 -20.61
C ALA A 364 -13.71 -18.63 -19.51
N LEU A 365 -12.40 -18.86 -19.36
CA LEU A 365 -11.83 -19.67 -18.29
C LEU A 365 -12.13 -19.08 -16.91
N HIS A 366 -11.89 -17.79 -16.70
CA HIS A 366 -12.11 -17.15 -15.40
C HIS A 366 -13.60 -17.13 -15.02
N ALA A 367 -14.49 -16.87 -15.98
CA ALA A 367 -15.93 -16.93 -15.79
C ALA A 367 -16.40 -18.34 -15.41
N ALA A 368 -15.91 -19.36 -16.11
CA ALA A 368 -16.20 -20.76 -15.84
C ALA A 368 -15.72 -21.17 -14.43
N VAL A 369 -14.47 -20.84 -14.09
CA VAL A 369 -13.89 -21.11 -12.76
C VAL A 369 -14.68 -20.41 -11.67
N TYR A 370 -15.11 -19.16 -11.89
CA TYR A 370 -15.91 -18.40 -10.96
C TYR A 370 -17.25 -19.10 -10.68
N MET A 371 -17.99 -19.51 -11.73
CA MET A 371 -19.29 -20.14 -11.56
C MET A 371 -19.21 -21.51 -10.89
N LEU A 372 -18.25 -22.36 -11.28
CA LEU A 372 -18.04 -23.64 -10.57
C LEU A 372 -17.59 -23.45 -9.12
N TRP A 373 -16.82 -22.39 -8.84
CA TRP A 373 -16.49 -22.07 -7.46
C TRP A 373 -17.72 -21.63 -6.67
N LEU A 374 -18.63 -20.88 -7.29
CA LEU A 374 -19.85 -20.42 -6.64
C LEU A 374 -20.78 -21.60 -6.31
N THR A 375 -20.92 -22.58 -7.21
CA THR A 375 -21.68 -23.82 -6.92
C THR A 375 -21.06 -24.66 -5.82
N LYS A 376 -19.72 -24.67 -5.70
CA LYS A 376 -19.06 -25.33 -4.57
C LYS A 376 -19.40 -24.66 -3.24
N LYS A 377 -19.64 -23.35 -3.25
CA LYS A 377 -20.06 -22.60 -2.04
C LYS A 377 -21.55 -22.70 -1.75
N MET A 378 -22.35 -22.94 -2.78
CA MET A 378 -23.80 -23.12 -2.68
C MET A 378 -24.23 -24.28 -3.58
N PRO A 379 -24.23 -25.52 -3.08
CA PRO A 379 -24.57 -26.70 -3.89
C PRO A 379 -25.95 -26.62 -4.56
N GLU A 380 -26.91 -25.92 -3.95
CA GLU A 380 -28.26 -25.69 -4.48
C GLU A 380 -28.25 -24.95 -5.82
N LEU A 381 -27.23 -24.12 -6.08
CA LEU A 381 -27.05 -23.43 -7.36
C LEU A 381 -26.77 -24.37 -8.52
N TRP A 382 -26.22 -25.55 -8.24
CA TRP A 382 -25.90 -26.51 -9.29
C TRP A 382 -27.15 -26.86 -10.11
N ARG A 383 -28.27 -27.13 -9.42
CA ARG A 383 -29.55 -27.42 -10.07
C ARG A 383 -30.06 -26.23 -10.88
N MET A 384 -30.00 -25.02 -10.32
CA MET A 384 -30.43 -23.83 -11.04
C MET A 384 -29.60 -23.58 -12.30
N LEU A 385 -28.29 -23.85 -12.25
CA LEU A 385 -27.42 -23.75 -13.41
C LEU A 385 -27.75 -24.79 -14.47
N GLU A 386 -27.95 -26.05 -14.08
CA GLU A 386 -28.36 -27.11 -15.01
C GLU A 386 -29.70 -26.80 -15.67
N GLU A 387 -30.68 -26.30 -14.91
CA GLU A 387 -32.01 -25.92 -15.41
C GLU A 387 -31.94 -24.73 -16.38
N LYS A 388 -31.14 -23.70 -16.07
CA LYS A 388 -31.10 -22.45 -16.85
C LYS A 388 -30.14 -22.50 -18.04
N LEU A 389 -28.96 -23.11 -17.89
CA LEU A 389 -27.97 -23.22 -18.98
C LEU A 389 -28.22 -24.44 -19.86
N GLY A 390 -28.83 -25.50 -19.31
CA GLY A 390 -28.92 -26.80 -19.95
C GLY A 390 -27.61 -27.60 -19.88
N THR A 391 -27.73 -28.92 -19.95
CA THR A 391 -26.62 -29.87 -19.74
C THR A 391 -25.43 -29.64 -20.66
N GLU A 392 -25.65 -29.25 -21.92
CA GLU A 392 -24.57 -29.06 -22.90
C GLU A 392 -23.72 -27.82 -22.60
N LYS A 393 -24.32 -26.70 -22.17
CA LYS A 393 -23.55 -25.52 -21.77
C LYS A 393 -22.78 -25.75 -20.47
N VAL A 394 -23.36 -26.49 -19.51
CA VAL A 394 -22.65 -26.88 -18.28
C VAL A 394 -21.44 -27.75 -18.60
N LYS A 395 -21.58 -28.72 -19.52
CA LYS A 395 -20.42 -29.49 -20.03
C LYS A 395 -19.38 -28.59 -20.67
N CYS A 396 -19.80 -27.59 -21.45
CA CYS A 396 -18.89 -26.60 -22.05
C CYS A 396 -18.08 -25.87 -20.98
N VAL A 397 -18.74 -25.32 -19.94
CA VAL A 397 -18.08 -24.67 -18.78
C VAL A 397 -17.02 -25.59 -18.16
N MET A 398 -17.37 -26.84 -17.88
CA MET A 398 -16.45 -27.81 -17.29
C MET A 398 -15.28 -28.14 -18.24
N SER A 399 -15.55 -28.28 -19.54
CA SER A 399 -14.54 -28.59 -20.55
C SER A 399 -13.50 -27.48 -20.70
N THR A 400 -13.92 -26.21 -20.62
CA THR A 400 -13.01 -25.04 -20.65
C THR A 400 -11.99 -25.11 -19.53
N ILE A 401 -12.41 -25.49 -18.32
CA ILE A 401 -11.52 -25.61 -17.17
C ILE A 401 -10.69 -26.88 -17.25
N ALA A 402 -11.27 -27.99 -17.72
CA ALA A 402 -10.55 -29.26 -17.88
C ALA A 402 -9.35 -29.13 -18.83
N LEU A 403 -9.50 -28.33 -19.90
CA LEU A 403 -8.45 -28.11 -20.90
C LEU A 403 -7.26 -27.33 -20.31
N GLU A 404 -7.53 -26.27 -19.55
CA GLU A 404 -6.51 -25.32 -19.08
C GLU A 404 -6.01 -25.60 -17.64
N ARG A 405 -6.89 -26.05 -16.75
CA ARG A 405 -6.64 -26.22 -15.30
C ARG A 405 -7.31 -27.50 -14.74
N PRO A 406 -6.94 -28.71 -15.19
CA PRO A 406 -7.60 -29.96 -14.81
C PRO A 406 -7.56 -30.25 -13.29
N SER A 407 -6.46 -29.94 -12.61
CA SER A 407 -6.35 -30.10 -11.15
C SER A 407 -7.31 -29.18 -10.38
N LEU A 408 -7.57 -27.98 -10.90
CA LEU A 408 -8.51 -27.05 -10.30
C LEU A 408 -9.95 -27.55 -10.47
N LEU A 409 -10.29 -28.09 -11.64
CA LEU A 409 -11.61 -28.69 -11.87
C LEU A 409 -11.88 -29.82 -10.87
N HIS A 410 -10.92 -30.72 -10.66
CA HIS A 410 -11.04 -31.79 -9.68
C HIS A 410 -11.32 -31.24 -8.27
N HIS A 411 -10.65 -30.15 -7.88
CA HIS A 411 -10.91 -29.50 -6.60
C HIS A 411 -12.28 -28.82 -6.54
N LEU A 412 -12.80 -28.28 -7.65
CA LEU A 412 -14.08 -27.56 -7.68
C LEU A 412 -15.29 -28.51 -7.71
N VAL A 413 -15.16 -29.67 -8.33
CA VAL A 413 -16.25 -30.64 -8.52
C VAL A 413 -16.31 -31.68 -7.39
N ASN A 414 -15.17 -32.03 -6.78
CA ASN A 414 -15.15 -32.99 -5.68
C ASN A 414 -15.39 -32.27 -4.34
N VAL A 415 -16.42 -32.75 -3.63
CA VAL A 415 -16.79 -32.35 -2.26
C VAL A 415 -15.92 -33.09 -1.26
#